data_AF-A0A564VQP8-F1
#
_entry.id   AF-A0A564VQP8-F1
#
_cell.length_a   1.000
_cell.length_b   1.000
_cell.length_c   1.000
_cell.angle_alpha   90.00
_cell.angle_beta   90.00
_cell.angle_gamma   90.00
#
_symmetry.space_group_name_H-M   'P 1'
#
loop_
_entity.id
_entity.type
_entity.pdbx_description
1 polymer ?
#
loop_
_entity_poly.entity_id
_entity_poly.type
_entity_poly.pdbx_seq_one_letter_code
_entity_poly.pdbx_strand_id
1 'polypeptide(L)' 'MTNPMEICLADEVRKALRAECCGAALVLALTISAAYGKIAFPEEKVGKRYKEWYRRYCGYGFGSR' A
#
# COMPACT_ATOMS: atom_id res chain seq x y z
N MET A 1 -5.20 -6.05 -14.96
CA MET A 1 -3.82 -5.53 -15.10
C MET A 1 -3.56 -4.59 -13.94
N THR A 2 -2.43 -4.72 -13.27
CA THR A 2 -2.06 -3.89 -12.11
C THR A 2 -1.39 -2.61 -12.61
N ASN A 3 -1.76 -1.42 -12.12
CA ASN A 3 -1.24 -0.15 -12.65
C ASN A 3 0.26 -0.01 -12.28
N PRO A 4 1.16 0.29 -13.24
CA PRO A 4 2.59 0.45 -12.98
C PRO A 4 2.91 1.47 -11.89
N MET A 5 2.14 2.55 -11.79
CA MET A 5 2.33 3.57 -10.75
C MET A 5 2.00 3.04 -9.35
N GLU A 6 0.97 2.21 -9.21
CA GLU A 6 0.57 1.64 -7.91
C GLU A 6 1.64 0.70 -7.35
N ILE A 7 2.30 -0.05 -8.24
CA ILE A 7 3.42 -0.93 -7.88
C ILE A 7 4.61 -0.10 -7.41
N CYS A 8 4.96 0.96 -8.13
CA CYS A 8 6.08 1.84 -7.77
C CYS A 8 5.86 2.52 -6.40
N LEU A 9 4.64 2.93 -6.10
CA LEU A 9 4.29 3.55 -4.81
C LEU A 9 4.33 2.54 -3.65
N ALA A 10 3.95 1.28 -3.90
CA ALA A 10 4.10 0.23 -2.91
C ALA A 10 5.57 -0.09 -2.60
N ASP A 11 6.46 0.06 -3.56
CA ASP A 11 7.92 -0.05 -3.31
C ASP A 11 8.43 1.02 -2.35
N GLU A 12 7.88 2.23 -2.35
CA GLU A 12 8.23 3.26 -1.36
C GLU A 12 7.84 2.84 0.06
N VAL A 13 6.67 2.22 0.23
CA VAL A 13 6.24 1.64 1.52
C VAL A 13 7.22 0.54 1.95
N ARG A 14 7.60 -0.36 1.03
CA ARG A 14 8.55 -1.45 1.30
C ARG A 14 9.95 -0.94 1.66
N LYS A 15 10.44 0.11 0.99
CA LYS A 15 11.72 0.76 1.30
C LYS A 15 11.70 1.34 2.71
N ALA A 16 10.63 2.05 3.10
CA ALA A 16 10.48 2.58 4.45
C ALA A 16 10.44 1.47 5.52
N LEU A 17 9.75 0.36 5.24
CA LEU A 17 9.73 -0.80 6.15
C LEU A 17 11.11 -1.47 6.28
N ARG A 18 11.86 -1.63 5.18
CA ARG A 18 13.24 -2.16 5.19
C ARG A 18 14.21 -1.27 5.94
N ALA A 19 13.96 0.03 5.98
CA ALA A 19 14.72 1.01 6.75
C ALA A 19 14.24 1.13 8.22
N GLU A 20 13.37 0.24 8.68
CA GLU A 20 12.78 0.23 10.04
C GLU A 20 12.04 1.53 10.41
N CYS A 21 11.71 2.35 9.41
CA CYS A 21 11.01 3.62 9.57
C CYS A 21 9.49 3.39 9.64
N CYS A 22 9.03 2.69 10.68
CA CYS A 22 7.62 2.26 10.81
C CYS A 22 6.62 3.41 10.74
N GLY A 23 6.93 4.57 11.31
CA GLY A 23 6.07 5.76 11.23
C GLY A 23 5.91 6.27 9.79
N ALA A 24 7.02 6.36 9.05
CA ALA A 24 7.00 6.77 7.64
C ALA A 24 6.27 5.73 6.77
N ALA A 25 6.54 4.44 6.99
CA ALA A 25 5.85 3.36 6.30
C ALA A 25 4.33 3.41 6.51
N LEU A 26 3.89 3.68 7.74
CA LEU A 26 2.47 3.82 8.07
C LEU A 26 1.84 5.03 7.34
N VAL A 27 2.49 6.20 7.40
CA VAL A 27 2.00 7.41 6.73
C VAL A 27 1.92 7.21 5.22
N LEU A 28 2.92 6.59 4.60
CA LEU A 28 2.93 6.28 3.17
C LEU A 28 1.82 5.30 2.81
N ALA A 29 1.67 4.21 3.56
CA ALA A 29 0.63 3.21 3.31
C ALA A 29 -0.78 3.81 3.37
N LEU A 30 -1.04 4.72 4.33
CA LEU A 30 -2.33 5.40 4.47
C LEU A 30 -2.56 6.45 3.38
N THR A 31 -1.55 7.27 3.08
CA THR A 31 -1.65 8.36 2.10
C THR A 31 -1.86 7.81 0.68
N ILE A 32 -1.07 6.81 0.29
CA ILE A 32 -1.15 6.21 -1.04
C ILE A 32 -2.49 5.50 -1.20
N SER A 33 -2.92 4.71 -0.23
CA SER A 33 -4.22 4.03 -0.30
C SER A 33 -5.41 4.99 -0.21
N ALA A 34 -5.27 6.17 0.38
CA ALA A 34 -6.30 7.21 0.36
C ALA A 34 -6.44 7.86 -1.03
N ALA A 35 -5.31 8.21 -1.66
CA ALA A 35 -5.28 8.85 -2.97
C ALA A 35 -5.61 7.87 -4.10
N TYR A 36 -5.00 6.69 -4.10
CA TYR A 36 -5.09 5.71 -5.19
C TYR A 36 -6.07 4.57 -4.91
N GLY A 37 -6.34 4.26 -3.64
CA GLY A 37 -7.31 3.22 -3.32
C GLY A 37 -8.74 3.57 -3.75
N LYS A 38 -9.08 4.85 -3.96
CA LYS A 38 -10.37 5.24 -4.57
C LYS A 38 -10.46 4.79 -6.03
N ILE A 39 -9.34 4.77 -6.73
CA ILE A 39 -9.26 4.36 -8.13
C ILE A 39 -9.29 2.83 -8.21
N ALA A 40 -8.51 2.16 -7.37
CA ALA A 40 -8.46 0.70 -7.32
C ALA A 40 -9.71 0.04 -6.70
N PHE A 41 -10.34 0.71 -5.73
CA PHE A 41 -11.48 0.21 -4.95
C PHE A 41 -12.51 1.34 -4.73
N PRO A 42 -13.22 1.77 -5.80
CA PRO A 42 -14.15 2.90 -5.73
C PRO A 42 -15.31 2.65 -4.77
N GLU A 43 -15.85 1.44 -4.78
CA GLU A 43 -17.03 1.04 -3.99
C GLU A 43 -16.73 0.75 -2.51
N GLU A 44 -15.45 0.67 -2.13
CA GLU A 44 -15.07 0.27 -0.77
C GLU A 44 -15.01 1.45 0.21
N LYS A 45 -15.51 1.22 1.44
CA LYS A 45 -15.36 2.20 2.53
C LYS A 45 -13.88 2.40 2.87
N VAL A 46 -13.53 3.61 3.31
CA VAL A 46 -12.14 4.08 3.55
C VAL A 46 -11.28 3.06 4.30
N GLY A 47 -11.76 2.52 5.43
CA GLY A 47 -10.99 1.54 6.20
C GLY A 47 -10.77 0.19 5.50
N LYS A 48 -11.72 -0.26 4.69
CA LYS A 48 -11.61 -1.52 3.92
C LYS A 48 -10.68 -1.34 2.72
N ARG A 49 -10.76 -0.19 2.06
CA ARG A 49 -9.85 0.22 0.98
C ARG A 49 -8.38 0.23 1.41
N TYR A 50 -8.07 0.75 2.60
CA TYR A 50 -6.70 0.73 3.13
C TYR A 50 -6.14 -0.68 3.28
N LYS A 51 -6.92 -1.57 3.90
CA LYS A 51 -6.54 -2.96 4.11
C LYS A 51 -6.36 -3.71 2.79
N GLU A 52 -7.27 -3.48 1.84
CA GLU A 52 -7.24 -4.19 0.56
C GLU A 52 -6.10 -3.69 -0.35
N TRP A 53 -5.85 -2.38 -0.38
CA TRP A 53 -4.68 -1.83 -1.07
C TRP A 53 -3.39 -2.36 -0.44
N TYR A 54 -3.24 -2.29 0.88
CA TYR A 54 -2.05 -2.82 1.54
C TYR A 54 -1.85 -4.32 1.26
N ARG A 55 -2.91 -5.13 1.35
CA ARG A 55 -2.84 -6.56 1.04
C ARG A 55 -2.37 -6.81 -0.39
N ARG A 56 -2.98 -6.11 -1.36
CA ARG A 56 -2.73 -6.30 -2.78
C ARG A 56 -1.33 -5.86 -3.21
N TYR A 57 -0.81 -4.79 -2.63
CA TYR A 57 0.43 -4.17 -3.10
C TYR A 57 1.61 -4.29 -2.13
N CYS A 58 1.39 -4.42 -0.82
CA CYS A 58 2.47 -4.46 0.18
C CYS A 58 2.59 -5.82 0.90
N GLY A 59 1.45 -6.49 1.16
CA GLY A 59 1.35 -7.65 2.04
C GLY A 59 2.11 -8.91 1.60
N TYR A 60 2.51 -9.01 0.33
CA TYR A 60 3.23 -10.17 -0.21
C TYR A 60 4.75 -10.18 0.09
N GLY A 61 5.29 -9.18 0.80
CA GLY A 61 6.73 -9.04 1.03
C GLY A 61 7.31 -9.63 2.33
N PHE A 62 6.48 -10.10 3.27
CA PHE A 62 6.93 -10.57 4.59
C PHE A 62 6.69 -12.07 4.85
N GLY A 63 6.28 -12.81 3.83
CA GLY A 63 5.91 -14.22 3.93
C GLY A 63 6.34 -15.03 2.72
N SER A 64 7.64 -15.15 2.49
CA SER A 64 8.25 -16.26 1.77
C SER A 64 9.66 -16.41 2.31
N ARG A 65 9.83 -17.38 3.21
CA ARG A 65 11.13 -18.03 3.41
C ARG A 65 11.45 -18.83 2.16
#